data_AF-A0A3B8PR13-F1
#
_entry.id   AF-A0A3B8PR13-F1
#
_cell.length_a   1.000
_cell.length_b   1.000
_cell.length_c   1.000
_cell.angle_alpha   90.00
_cell.angle_beta   90.00
_cell.angle_gamma   90.00
#
_symmetry.space_group_name_H-M   'P 1'
#
loop_
_entity.id
_entity.type
_entity.pdbx_description
1 polymer ?
#
loop_
_entity_poly.entity_id
_entity_poly.type
_entity_poly.pdbx_seq_one_letter_code
_entity_poly.pdbx_strand_id
1 'polypeptide(L)'
;MCTRPTLPLLALALGIPLLVGPSAAAEPVRTSAVSAEVDRLIEAEIQASGGTPAPLASNGDFLRRATLDLTDRLPPSNSVTLFELDPDSNKRSRLVNRLINSTEFSASQARYWRDVIFSRATEMRSRQMSPPVFQAWMTEQFEQKHSWDKIVENLLTATGDVRENGATALLFAHGGEAAELAAETSRIFLGIQIQCANCHDHPTDRWKRIQFHQLAAFFPRVRVRPKRDATPRSFEVVSQDASRRGRRSPSPQALGLMFRRLDRNRDGKLVKSEVADSRLARSFDRFLQRGDADKDGGLSLKEFQKLPPPGNNNRRNDTEHYMPNLDEPGNRGDAIRPVFFATGGRAAEGLDDVERRQLLANHVTSTRNRWFARAYVNRTWSVLLGEGFSMPIDDMGPEREVTHPQVFDLLCRDFTDSGYDTRRLFEIIAGTRAYQRQIRPRDPTEPTPPFASAQPSRLRADQVYNALLEVLG
;
A
#
# COMPACT_ATOMS: atom_id res chain seq x y z
N MET A 1 -74.30 -11.30 -52.91
CA MET A 1 -74.05 -10.86 -51.52
C MET A 1 -73.20 -11.93 -50.83
N CYS A 2 -72.30 -11.50 -49.93
CA CYS A 2 -71.40 -12.32 -49.08
C CYS A 2 -70.13 -12.88 -49.77
N THR A 3 -69.00 -12.19 -49.60
CA THR A 3 -67.89 -12.39 -48.62
C THR A 3 -66.82 -13.38 -49.12
N ARG A 4 -65.69 -12.83 -49.62
CA ARG A 4 -64.41 -13.55 -49.78
C ARG A 4 -63.43 -13.10 -48.69
N PRO A 5 -62.65 -14.00 -48.07
CA PRO A 5 -61.68 -13.63 -47.05
C PRO A 5 -60.36 -13.19 -47.70
N THR A 6 -59.78 -12.10 -47.18
CA THR A 6 -58.44 -11.60 -47.49
C THR A 6 -57.40 -12.29 -46.61
N LEU A 7 -56.41 -12.93 -47.23
CA LEU A 7 -55.16 -13.37 -46.58
C LEU A 7 -54.28 -12.16 -46.21
N PRO A 8 -53.54 -12.18 -45.09
CA PRO A 8 -52.57 -11.14 -44.78
C PRO A 8 -51.24 -11.41 -45.50
N LEU A 9 -50.70 -10.40 -46.18
CA LEU A 9 -49.31 -10.39 -46.66
C LEU A 9 -48.36 -10.30 -45.46
N LEU A 10 -47.46 -11.28 -45.32
CA LEU A 10 -46.26 -11.16 -44.49
C LEU A 10 -45.25 -10.25 -45.22
N ALA A 11 -44.96 -9.07 -44.66
CA ALA A 11 -43.86 -8.22 -45.09
C ALA A 11 -42.55 -8.75 -44.47
N LEU A 12 -41.66 -9.29 -45.30
CA LEU A 12 -40.31 -9.69 -44.92
C LEU A 12 -39.43 -8.42 -44.83
N ALA A 13 -39.15 -7.94 -43.63
CA ALA A 13 -38.18 -6.87 -43.41
C ALA A 13 -36.75 -7.43 -43.51
N LEU A 14 -36.08 -7.18 -44.64
CA LEU A 14 -34.64 -7.43 -44.81
C LEU A 14 -33.86 -6.40 -43.98
N GLY A 15 -33.45 -6.80 -42.77
CA GLY A 15 -32.51 -6.04 -41.94
C GLY A 15 -31.11 -6.12 -42.55
N ILE A 16 -30.59 -4.97 -43.00
CA ILE A 16 -29.17 -4.82 -43.35
C ILE A 16 -28.38 -4.79 -42.02
N PRO A 17 -27.43 -5.72 -41.78
CA PRO A 17 -26.62 -5.65 -40.58
C PRO A 17 -25.62 -4.50 -40.73
N LEU A 18 -25.72 -3.49 -39.85
CA LEU A 18 -24.62 -2.55 -39.65
C LEU A 18 -23.45 -3.33 -39.05
N LEU A 19 -22.47 -3.66 -39.90
CA LEU A 19 -21.14 -4.07 -39.48
C LEU A 19 -20.47 -2.88 -38.80
N VAL A 20 -20.57 -2.81 -37.47
CA VAL A 20 -19.70 -1.98 -36.65
C VAL A 20 -18.32 -2.64 -36.72
N GLY A 21 -17.46 -2.13 -37.61
CA GLY A 21 -16.06 -2.52 -37.64
C GLY A 21 -15.38 -2.24 -36.30
N PRO A 22 -14.33 -2.99 -35.93
CA PRO A 22 -13.59 -2.70 -34.71
C PRO A 22 -13.06 -1.27 -34.78
N SER A 23 -13.44 -0.44 -33.80
CA SER A 23 -12.85 0.88 -33.62
C SER A 23 -11.35 0.71 -33.58
N ALA A 24 -10.63 1.27 -34.56
CA ALA A 24 -9.18 1.31 -34.54
C ALA A 24 -8.75 1.89 -33.19
N ALA A 25 -8.07 1.08 -32.37
CA ALA A 25 -7.49 1.57 -31.13
C ALA A 25 -6.56 2.73 -31.47
N ALA A 26 -6.78 3.90 -30.86
CA ALA A 26 -5.93 5.06 -31.07
C ALA A 26 -4.47 4.68 -30.79
N GLU A 27 -3.53 5.14 -31.61
CA GLU A 27 -2.10 4.91 -31.36
C GLU A 27 -1.73 5.42 -29.95
N PRO A 28 -0.90 4.67 -29.21
CA PRO A 28 -0.51 5.07 -27.87
C PRO A 28 0.25 6.39 -27.91
N VAL A 29 -0.14 7.33 -27.03
CA VAL A 29 0.49 8.65 -26.94
C VAL A 29 1.97 8.49 -26.62
N ARG A 30 2.84 9.11 -27.44
CA ARG A 30 4.28 9.10 -27.24
C ARG A 30 4.67 9.80 -25.93
N THR A 31 5.60 9.23 -25.18
CA THR A 31 6.14 9.79 -23.93
C THR A 31 6.59 11.23 -24.09
N SER A 32 7.27 11.55 -25.21
CA SER A 32 7.73 12.90 -25.54
C SER A 32 6.59 13.94 -25.63
N ALA A 33 5.40 13.52 -26.08
CA ALA A 33 4.24 14.41 -26.16
C ALA A 33 3.70 14.73 -24.75
N VAL A 34 3.69 13.73 -23.86
CA VAL A 34 3.30 13.92 -22.45
C VAL A 34 4.31 14.81 -21.73
N SER A 35 5.63 14.60 -21.92
CA SER A 35 6.67 15.47 -21.35
C SER A 35 6.51 16.92 -21.81
N ALA A 36 6.25 17.15 -23.10
CA ALA A 36 6.05 18.50 -23.64
C ALA A 36 4.81 19.18 -23.05
N GLU A 37 3.72 18.43 -22.83
CA GLU A 37 2.52 18.95 -22.20
C GLU A 37 2.73 19.26 -20.71
N VAL A 38 3.46 18.41 -19.99
CA VAL A 38 3.89 18.69 -18.61
C VAL A 38 4.68 20.00 -18.55
N ASP A 39 5.66 20.19 -19.43
CA ASP A 39 6.45 21.42 -19.47
C ASP A 39 5.60 22.65 -19.80
N ARG A 40 4.65 22.53 -20.74
CA ARG A 40 3.73 23.62 -21.09
C ARG A 40 2.91 24.07 -19.88
N LEU A 41 2.39 23.11 -19.10
CA LEU A 41 1.61 23.38 -17.90
C LEU A 41 2.46 24.01 -16.79
N ILE A 42 3.65 23.46 -16.52
CA ILE A 42 4.58 24.00 -15.52
C ILE A 42 5.00 25.43 -15.90
N GLU A 43 5.31 25.68 -17.17
CA GLU A 43 5.74 27.01 -17.61
C GLU A 43 4.62 28.05 -17.54
N ALA A 44 3.38 27.66 -17.85
CA ALA A 44 2.24 28.55 -17.69
C ALA A 44 2.07 28.99 -16.22
N GLU A 45 2.20 28.08 -15.26
CA GLU A 45 2.09 28.40 -13.83
C GLU A 45 3.28 29.23 -13.32
N ILE A 46 4.51 28.91 -13.75
CA ILE A 46 5.70 29.71 -13.42
C ILE A 46 5.55 31.14 -13.93
N GLN A 47 5.13 31.31 -15.19
CA GLN A 47 4.93 32.63 -15.81
C GLN A 47 3.81 33.42 -15.13
N ALA A 48 2.68 32.77 -14.81
CA ALA A 48 1.58 33.40 -14.09
C ALA A 48 1.99 33.89 -12.69
N SER A 49 2.98 33.23 -12.08
CA SER A 49 3.55 33.59 -10.78
C SER A 49 4.68 34.63 -10.87
N GLY A 50 5.01 35.12 -12.08
CA GLY A 50 6.14 36.04 -12.31
C GLY A 50 7.53 35.41 -12.14
N GLY A 51 7.61 34.08 -12.03
CA GLY A 51 8.87 33.36 -11.88
C GLY A 51 9.61 33.19 -13.20
N THR A 52 10.92 32.96 -13.11
CA THR A 52 11.75 32.60 -14.27
C THR A 52 12.33 31.21 -14.06
N PRO A 53 12.12 30.25 -15.00
CA PRO A 53 12.72 28.93 -14.87
C PRO A 53 14.24 29.03 -14.98
N ALA A 54 14.95 28.19 -14.22
CA ALA A 54 16.38 28.00 -14.39
C ALA A 54 16.69 27.54 -15.83
N PRO A 55 17.87 27.87 -16.38
CA PRO A 55 18.28 27.34 -17.66
C PRO A 55 18.46 25.81 -17.58
N LEU A 56 18.50 25.17 -18.74
CA LEU A 56 18.81 23.75 -18.82
C LEU A 56 20.22 23.46 -18.28
N ALA A 57 20.38 22.31 -17.64
CA ALA A 57 21.67 21.80 -17.20
C ALA A 57 22.59 21.57 -18.40
N SER A 58 23.91 21.64 -18.17
CA SER A 58 24.90 21.23 -19.16
C SER A 58 24.74 19.74 -19.50
N ASN A 59 25.35 19.28 -20.59
CA ASN A 59 25.28 17.85 -20.95
C ASN A 59 25.96 16.98 -19.88
N GLY A 60 27.13 17.36 -19.39
CA GLY A 60 27.81 16.69 -18.28
C GLY A 60 26.96 16.62 -17.01
N ASP A 61 26.32 17.73 -16.60
CA ASP A 61 25.45 17.75 -15.43
C ASP A 61 24.21 16.86 -15.62
N PHE A 62 23.60 16.91 -16.81
CA PHE A 62 22.47 16.06 -17.15
C PHE A 62 22.85 14.58 -17.14
N LEU A 63 23.98 14.23 -17.76
CA LEU A 63 24.48 12.85 -17.79
C LEU A 63 24.71 12.33 -16.37
N ARG A 64 25.43 13.08 -15.54
CA ARG A 64 25.71 12.70 -14.15
C ARG A 64 24.41 12.53 -13.35
N ARG A 65 23.45 13.43 -13.50
CA ARG A 65 22.16 13.36 -12.81
C ARG A 65 21.37 12.14 -13.25
N ALA A 66 21.20 11.96 -14.57
CA ALA A 66 20.42 10.85 -15.12
C ALA A 66 21.01 9.49 -14.74
N THR A 67 22.33 9.30 -14.75
CA THR A 67 22.92 8.02 -14.32
C THR A 67 22.76 7.79 -12.82
N LEU A 68 22.97 8.81 -11.99
CA LEU A 68 22.80 8.67 -10.54
C LEU A 68 21.35 8.35 -10.17
N ASP A 69 20.40 9.09 -10.73
CA ASP A 69 18.99 8.96 -10.42
C ASP A 69 18.42 7.63 -10.91
N LEU A 70 18.79 7.21 -12.12
CA LEU A 70 18.21 6.03 -12.77
C LEU A 70 18.98 4.74 -12.50
N THR A 71 20.25 4.78 -12.09
CA THR A 71 21.07 3.56 -11.95
C THR A 71 21.88 3.47 -10.66
N ASP A 72 21.82 4.50 -9.78
CA ASP A 72 22.70 4.67 -8.62
C ASP A 72 24.19 4.69 -8.91
N ARG A 73 24.59 5.06 -10.14
CA ARG A 73 26.00 5.04 -10.57
C ARG A 73 26.42 6.33 -11.24
N LEU A 74 27.71 6.61 -11.15
CA LEU A 74 28.32 7.68 -11.93
C LEU A 74 28.51 7.21 -13.38
N PRO A 75 28.56 8.14 -14.35
CA PRO A 75 28.89 7.78 -15.71
C PRO A 75 30.38 7.40 -15.78
N PRO A 76 30.74 6.31 -16.48
CA PRO A 76 32.13 6.02 -16.77
C PRO A 76 32.81 7.17 -17.53
N SER A 77 34.10 7.40 -17.31
CA SER A 77 34.83 8.54 -17.89
C SER A 77 34.75 8.64 -19.42
N ASN A 78 34.80 7.50 -20.12
CA ASN A 78 34.64 7.44 -21.57
C ASN A 78 33.24 7.87 -22.05
N SER A 79 32.21 7.60 -21.24
CA SER A 79 30.82 7.93 -21.55
C SER A 79 30.57 9.43 -21.48
N VAL A 80 31.29 10.15 -20.63
CA VAL A 80 31.24 11.61 -20.55
C VAL A 80 31.70 12.23 -21.87
N THR A 81 32.88 11.85 -22.36
CA THR A 81 33.42 12.35 -23.63
C THR A 81 32.50 12.02 -24.81
N LEU A 82 32.03 10.78 -24.90
CA LEU A 82 31.13 10.36 -25.99
C LEU A 82 29.80 11.11 -25.96
N PHE A 83 29.23 11.36 -24.78
CA PHE A 83 27.96 12.07 -24.66
C PHE A 83 28.08 13.56 -24.99
N GLU A 84 29.20 14.19 -24.63
CA GLU A 84 29.47 15.58 -25.00
C GLU A 84 29.62 15.74 -26.51
N LEU A 85 30.38 14.84 -27.15
CA LEU A 85 30.66 14.88 -28.59
C LEU A 85 29.51 14.41 -29.48
N ASP A 86 28.48 13.74 -28.94
CA ASP A 86 27.29 13.33 -29.71
C ASP A 86 26.52 14.59 -30.19
N PRO A 87 26.42 14.85 -31.51
CA PRO A 87 25.76 16.04 -32.03
C PRO A 87 24.23 15.90 -32.10
N ASP A 88 23.69 14.71 -31.82
CA ASP A 88 22.26 14.47 -32.00
C ASP A 88 21.42 15.18 -30.93
N SER A 89 20.43 15.95 -31.40
CA SER A 89 19.43 16.62 -30.55
C SER A 89 18.68 15.69 -29.59
N ASN A 90 18.56 14.39 -29.92
CA ASN A 90 17.84 13.39 -29.14
C ASN A 90 18.74 12.59 -28.18
N LYS A 91 20.03 12.94 -28.04
CA LYS A 91 20.98 12.18 -27.21
C LYS A 91 20.53 11.99 -25.77
N ARG A 92 19.85 12.99 -25.19
CA ARG A 92 19.29 12.92 -23.83
C ARG A 92 18.19 11.88 -23.71
N SER A 93 17.22 11.90 -24.62
CA SER A 93 16.12 10.92 -24.65
C SER A 93 16.63 9.51 -24.92
N ARG A 94 17.63 9.34 -25.81
CA ARG A 94 18.29 8.04 -26.02
C ARG A 94 19.03 7.54 -24.78
N LEU A 95 19.72 8.43 -24.06
CA LEU A 95 20.38 8.09 -22.81
C LEU A 95 19.35 7.59 -21.79
N VAL A 96 18.28 8.36 -21.55
CA VAL A 96 17.21 7.98 -20.62
C VAL A 96 16.63 6.62 -20.99
N ASN A 97 16.26 6.42 -22.26
CA ASN A 97 15.68 5.15 -22.71
C ASN A 97 16.64 3.97 -22.53
N ARG A 98 17.95 4.16 -22.75
CA ARG A 98 18.97 3.15 -22.47
C ARG A 98 19.09 2.83 -20.98
N LEU A 99 19.16 3.87 -20.14
CA LEU A 99 19.33 3.71 -18.69
C LEU A 99 18.12 3.04 -18.06
N ILE A 100 16.90 3.46 -18.39
CA ILE A 100 15.72 2.81 -17.84
C ILE A 100 15.72 1.34 -18.26
N ASN A 101 15.99 0.98 -19.52
CA ASN A 101 15.98 -0.43 -19.94
C ASN A 101 17.18 -1.28 -19.45
N SER A 102 18.02 -0.77 -18.55
CA SER A 102 19.18 -1.50 -18.02
C SER A 102 18.85 -2.31 -16.76
N THR A 103 19.70 -3.29 -16.45
CA THR A 103 19.60 -4.09 -15.20
C THR A 103 19.97 -3.24 -13.98
N GLU A 104 20.86 -2.27 -14.13
CA GLU A 104 21.23 -1.32 -13.07
C GLU A 104 20.05 -0.46 -12.65
N PHE A 105 19.17 -0.06 -13.57
CA PHE A 105 17.91 0.60 -13.22
C PHE A 105 17.03 -0.29 -12.36
N SER A 106 16.82 -1.54 -12.78
CA SER A 106 15.99 -2.48 -12.03
C SER A 106 16.54 -2.71 -10.62
N ALA A 107 17.87 -2.86 -10.49
CA ALA A 107 18.54 -3.02 -9.21
C ALA A 107 18.48 -1.72 -8.36
N SER A 108 18.53 -0.55 -8.99
CA SER A 108 18.38 0.75 -8.30
C SER A 108 16.98 0.91 -7.71
N GLN A 109 15.95 0.62 -8.50
CA GLN A 109 14.57 0.62 -8.04
C GLN A 109 14.36 -0.38 -6.90
N ALA A 110 14.96 -1.57 -6.98
CA ALA A 110 14.89 -2.55 -5.90
C ALA A 110 15.49 -2.04 -4.57
N ARG A 111 16.64 -1.37 -4.61
CA ARG A 111 17.26 -0.74 -3.42
C ARG A 111 16.42 0.40 -2.87
N TYR A 112 15.86 1.24 -3.73
CA TYR A 112 14.97 2.31 -3.31
C TYR A 112 13.75 1.77 -2.55
N TRP A 113 13.06 0.77 -3.11
CA TRP A 113 11.88 0.18 -2.47
C TRP A 113 12.21 -0.63 -1.21
N ARG A 114 13.43 -1.19 -1.12
CA ARG A 114 13.94 -1.79 0.11
C ARG A 114 13.97 -0.73 1.21
N ASP A 115 14.55 0.42 0.95
CA ASP A 115 14.65 1.47 1.96
C ASP A 115 13.26 2.01 2.36
N VAL A 116 12.34 2.16 1.40
CA VAL A 116 10.95 2.58 1.66
C VAL A 116 10.24 1.61 2.62
N ILE A 117 10.38 0.30 2.42
CA ILE A 117 9.73 -0.73 3.26
C ILE A 117 10.45 -0.86 4.62
N PHE A 118 11.79 -0.97 4.62
CA PHE A 118 12.55 -1.33 5.82
C PHE A 118 12.88 -0.15 6.75
N SER A 119 12.72 1.10 6.30
CA SER A 119 12.96 2.29 7.12
C SER A 119 12.09 2.32 8.39
N ARG A 120 10.83 1.87 8.30
CA ARG A 120 9.88 1.79 9.43
C ARG A 120 9.60 0.35 9.89
N ALA A 121 10.47 -0.61 9.55
CA ALA A 121 10.32 -1.99 9.99
C ALA A 121 10.26 -2.11 11.51
N THR A 122 9.23 -2.76 12.03
CA THR A 122 9.02 -3.06 13.45
C THR A 122 9.62 -4.41 13.84
N GLU A 123 9.75 -5.34 12.90
CA GLU A 123 10.42 -6.62 13.09
C GLU A 123 11.91 -6.49 12.73
N MET A 124 12.77 -6.30 13.72
CA MET A 124 14.20 -6.03 13.52
C MET A 124 14.94 -7.14 12.76
N ARG A 125 14.52 -8.41 12.88
CA ARG A 125 15.17 -9.53 12.17
C ARG A 125 14.99 -9.41 10.66
N SER A 126 13.90 -8.79 10.21
CA SER A 126 13.63 -8.55 8.80
C SER A 126 14.74 -7.74 8.14
N ARG A 127 15.37 -6.79 8.84
CA ARG A 127 16.47 -5.95 8.32
C ARG A 127 17.74 -6.72 7.99
N GLN A 128 17.91 -7.93 8.52
CA GLN A 128 19.05 -8.80 8.21
C GLN A 128 18.67 -9.90 7.22
N MET A 129 17.47 -10.46 7.36
CA MET A 129 17.08 -11.68 6.67
C MET A 129 16.43 -11.44 5.30
N SER A 130 15.77 -10.29 5.11
CA SER A 130 14.98 -10.05 3.91
C SER A 130 15.62 -9.17 2.83
N PRO A 131 16.49 -8.17 3.12
CA PRO A 131 16.98 -7.29 2.09
C PRO A 131 17.60 -7.96 0.86
N PRO A 132 18.46 -8.99 0.96
CA PRO A 132 19.04 -9.62 -0.23
C PRO A 132 17.99 -10.33 -1.10
N VAL A 133 17.08 -11.08 -0.45
CA VAL A 133 16.03 -11.86 -1.13
C VAL A 133 14.96 -10.95 -1.73
N PHE A 134 14.54 -9.93 -0.97
CA PHE A 134 13.64 -8.89 -1.45
C PHE A 134 14.26 -8.11 -2.62
N GLN A 135 15.51 -7.68 -2.50
CA GLN A 135 16.16 -6.91 -3.55
C GLN A 135 16.31 -7.74 -4.83
N ALA A 136 16.65 -9.03 -4.74
CA ALA A 136 16.72 -9.92 -5.90
C ALA A 136 15.34 -10.07 -6.57
N TRP A 137 14.31 -10.40 -5.79
CA TRP A 137 12.94 -10.52 -6.30
C TRP A 137 12.45 -9.21 -6.92
N MET A 138 12.64 -8.07 -6.25
CA MET A 138 12.20 -6.77 -6.75
C MET A 138 12.95 -6.36 -8.02
N THR A 139 14.24 -6.68 -8.11
CA THR A 139 15.04 -6.46 -9.34
C THR A 139 14.42 -7.23 -10.50
N GLU A 140 14.11 -8.52 -10.29
CA GLU A 140 13.45 -9.37 -11.28
C GLU A 140 12.09 -8.78 -11.70
N GLN A 141 11.28 -8.26 -10.77
CA GLN A 141 9.99 -7.65 -11.11
C GLN A 141 10.15 -6.45 -12.07
N PHE A 142 11.14 -5.58 -11.84
CA PHE A 142 11.42 -4.46 -12.73
C PHE A 142 12.05 -4.90 -14.06
N GLU A 143 12.92 -5.90 -14.06
CA GLU A 143 13.53 -6.45 -15.29
C GLU A 143 12.46 -7.06 -16.22
N GLN A 144 11.52 -7.81 -15.65
CA GLN A 144 10.38 -8.39 -16.37
C GLN A 144 9.30 -7.36 -16.74
N LYS A 145 9.51 -6.08 -16.39
CA LYS A 145 8.59 -4.97 -16.66
C LYS A 145 7.18 -5.22 -16.10
N HIS A 146 7.10 -5.89 -14.96
CA HIS A 146 5.82 -6.03 -14.27
C HIS A 146 5.30 -4.65 -13.85
N SER A 147 3.99 -4.48 -14.00
CA SER A 147 3.30 -3.25 -13.64
C SER A 147 3.27 -3.07 -12.12
N TRP A 148 3.20 -1.80 -11.68
CA TRP A 148 3.27 -1.49 -10.25
C TRP A 148 2.14 -2.13 -9.44
N ASP A 149 0.92 -2.21 -9.97
CA ASP A 149 -0.20 -2.91 -9.33
C ASP A 149 0.10 -4.38 -9.06
N LYS A 150 0.75 -5.08 -9.98
CA LYS A 150 1.09 -6.51 -9.82
C LYS A 150 2.14 -6.72 -8.74
N ILE A 151 3.13 -5.83 -8.67
CA ILE A 151 4.15 -5.85 -7.61
C ILE A 151 3.47 -5.62 -6.25
N VAL A 152 2.56 -4.65 -6.14
CA VAL A 152 1.84 -4.34 -4.89
C VAL A 152 0.90 -5.46 -4.49
N GLU A 153 0.21 -6.07 -5.45
CA GLU A 153 -0.64 -7.24 -5.22
C GLU A 153 0.17 -8.39 -4.60
N ASN A 154 1.35 -8.70 -5.16
CA ASN A 154 2.25 -9.72 -4.62
C ASN A 154 2.72 -9.36 -3.20
N LEU A 155 3.11 -8.10 -2.95
CA LEU A 155 3.56 -7.65 -1.63
C LEU A 155 2.47 -7.76 -0.55
N LEU A 156 1.21 -7.51 -0.91
CA LEU A 156 0.08 -7.58 0.01
C LEU A 156 -0.40 -9.01 0.24
N THR A 157 -0.25 -9.92 -0.72
CA THR A 157 -0.86 -11.25 -0.68
C THR A 157 0.11 -12.38 -0.32
N ALA A 158 1.43 -12.14 -0.42
CA ALA A 158 2.45 -13.18 -0.26
C ALA A 158 2.35 -14.02 1.02
N THR A 159 2.71 -15.30 0.88
CA THR A 159 2.96 -16.25 1.98
C THR A 159 4.20 -17.07 1.65
N GLY A 160 4.79 -17.73 2.65
CA GLY A 160 5.92 -18.62 2.48
C GLY A 160 7.17 -18.19 3.26
N ASP A 161 8.29 -18.86 2.97
CA ASP A 161 9.57 -18.62 3.63
C ASP A 161 10.17 -17.27 3.22
N VAL A 162 10.55 -16.45 4.21
CA VAL A 162 11.09 -15.11 3.98
C VAL A 162 12.48 -15.11 3.33
N ARG A 163 13.14 -16.28 3.31
CA ARG A 163 14.45 -16.47 2.66
C ARG A 163 14.34 -16.96 1.21
N GLU A 164 13.15 -17.35 0.79
CA GLU A 164 12.89 -17.89 -0.55
C GLU A 164 11.95 -16.99 -1.35
N ASN A 165 11.01 -16.31 -0.67
CA ASN A 165 10.01 -15.45 -1.29
C ASN A 165 10.19 -13.98 -0.90
N GLY A 166 10.79 -13.19 -1.79
CA GLY A 166 11.01 -11.75 -1.58
C GLY A 166 9.71 -10.95 -1.43
N ALA A 167 8.60 -11.40 -2.02
CA ALA A 167 7.30 -10.70 -1.91
C ALA A 167 6.77 -10.66 -0.46
N THR A 168 7.27 -11.52 0.43
CA THR A 168 6.90 -11.52 1.86
C THR A 168 7.48 -10.34 2.65
N ALA A 169 8.37 -9.54 2.04
CA ALA A 169 9.14 -8.51 2.74
C ALA A 169 8.29 -7.48 3.49
N LEU A 170 7.20 -6.98 2.89
CA LEU A 170 6.29 -6.03 3.56
C LEU A 170 5.66 -6.68 4.80
N LEU A 171 5.11 -7.89 4.65
CA LEU A 171 4.43 -8.60 5.72
C LEU A 171 5.38 -8.94 6.87
N PHE A 172 6.62 -9.35 6.55
CA PHE A 172 7.62 -9.69 7.54
C PHE A 172 8.26 -8.46 8.20
N ALA A 173 8.53 -7.38 7.45
CA ALA A 173 9.10 -6.15 7.99
C ALA A 173 8.26 -5.55 9.13
N HIS A 174 6.95 -5.79 9.08
CA HIS A 174 5.98 -5.31 10.06
C HIS A 174 5.40 -6.42 10.94
N GLY A 175 6.10 -7.57 11.03
CA GLY A 175 5.79 -8.65 11.98
C GLY A 175 4.45 -9.36 11.76
N GLY A 176 3.76 -9.12 10.63
CA GLY A 176 2.39 -9.54 10.42
C GLY A 176 1.36 -8.82 11.30
N GLU A 177 1.74 -7.70 11.92
CA GLU A 177 0.85 -6.96 12.82
C GLU A 177 -0.15 -6.12 12.02
N ALA A 178 -1.44 -6.34 12.26
CA ALA A 178 -2.50 -5.77 11.43
C ALA A 178 -2.52 -4.23 11.41
N ALA A 179 -2.22 -3.59 12.54
CA ALA A 179 -2.15 -2.13 12.65
C ALA A 179 -0.95 -1.56 11.86
N GLU A 180 0.23 -2.18 11.99
CA GLU A 180 1.43 -1.77 11.26
C GLU A 180 1.25 -1.97 9.75
N LEU A 181 0.71 -3.11 9.33
CA LEU A 181 0.43 -3.39 7.92
C LEU A 181 -0.59 -2.41 7.33
N ALA A 182 -1.62 -2.01 8.08
CA ALA A 182 -2.56 -0.99 7.63
C ALA A 182 -1.90 0.38 7.47
N ALA A 183 -1.11 0.81 8.46
CA ALA A 183 -0.37 2.06 8.41
C ALA A 183 0.55 2.11 7.19
N GLU A 184 1.33 1.05 6.98
CA GLU A 184 2.34 1.00 5.93
C GLU A 184 1.74 0.76 4.55
N THR A 185 0.67 -0.02 4.42
CA THR A 185 -0.10 -0.11 3.17
C THR A 185 -0.61 1.27 2.73
N SER A 186 -1.18 2.03 3.68
CA SER A 186 -1.69 3.38 3.39
C SER A 186 -0.56 4.36 3.04
N ARG A 187 0.50 4.39 3.85
CA ARG A 187 1.65 5.30 3.64
C ARG A 187 2.37 4.98 2.33
N ILE A 188 2.68 3.71 2.07
CA ILE A 188 3.54 3.31 0.96
C ILE A 188 2.76 3.36 -0.36
N PHE A 189 1.52 2.84 -0.40
CA PHE A 189 0.81 2.66 -1.67
C PHE A 189 -0.28 3.69 -1.93
N LEU A 190 -0.74 4.43 -0.91
CA LEU A 190 -1.73 5.50 -1.07
C LEU A 190 -1.14 6.88 -0.77
N GLY A 191 0.06 6.93 -0.18
CA GLY A 191 0.70 8.16 0.28
C GLY A 191 -0.14 8.89 1.33
N ILE A 192 -0.96 8.18 2.10
CA ILE A 192 -1.83 8.75 3.14
C ILE A 192 -1.34 8.28 4.50
N GLN A 193 -1.07 9.22 5.41
CA GLN A 193 -0.70 8.91 6.79
C GLN A 193 -1.90 8.69 7.70
N ILE A 194 -2.59 7.55 7.54
CA ILE A 194 -3.75 7.22 8.38
C ILE A 194 -3.37 6.72 9.79
N GLN A 195 -2.09 6.51 10.10
CA GLN A 195 -1.66 5.87 11.36
C GLN A 195 -2.00 6.67 12.63
N CYS A 196 -2.08 8.01 12.55
CA CYS A 196 -2.55 8.82 13.68
C CYS A 196 -4.00 8.44 14.05
N ALA A 197 -4.76 7.94 13.08
CA ALA A 197 -6.11 7.47 13.32
C ALA A 197 -6.19 6.12 14.05
N ASN A 198 -5.09 5.54 14.53
CA ASN A 198 -5.14 4.33 15.37
C ASN A 198 -5.69 4.63 16.79
N CYS A 199 -5.28 5.77 17.36
CA CYS A 199 -5.60 6.11 18.74
C CYS A 199 -6.73 7.15 18.85
N HIS A 200 -6.83 8.09 17.93
CA HIS A 200 -7.84 9.16 17.90
C HIS A 200 -8.30 9.40 16.46
N ASP A 201 -9.22 10.33 16.19
CA ASP A 201 -9.45 10.79 14.80
C ASP A 201 -8.22 11.58 14.31
N HIS A 202 -7.90 11.51 13.01
CA HIS A 202 -6.73 12.21 12.48
C HIS A 202 -6.82 13.72 12.79
N PRO A 203 -5.77 14.36 13.33
CA PRO A 203 -5.88 15.71 13.89
C PRO A 203 -5.98 16.80 12.82
N THR A 204 -5.45 16.55 11.62
CA THR A 204 -5.35 17.54 10.53
C THR A 204 -5.92 17.02 9.20
N ASP A 205 -6.57 15.87 9.19
CA ASP A 205 -7.17 15.27 7.99
C ASP A 205 -8.52 14.66 8.40
N ARG A 206 -9.40 14.36 7.45
CA ARG A 206 -10.77 13.91 7.71
C ARG A 206 -10.89 12.45 8.16
N TRP A 207 -9.79 11.71 8.19
CA TRP A 207 -9.79 10.27 8.48
C TRP A 207 -10.14 9.97 9.93
N LYS A 208 -11.09 9.06 10.12
CA LYS A 208 -11.65 8.67 11.41
C LYS A 208 -10.96 7.45 11.98
N ARG A 209 -10.98 7.34 13.31
CA ARG A 209 -10.39 6.21 14.02
C ARG A 209 -10.92 4.86 13.51
N ILE A 210 -12.22 4.78 13.32
CA ILE A 210 -12.88 3.58 12.78
C ILE A 210 -12.36 3.19 11.39
N GLN A 211 -11.98 4.16 10.54
CA GLN A 211 -11.48 3.89 9.19
C GLN A 211 -10.09 3.26 9.21
N PHE A 212 -9.22 3.66 10.16
CA PHE A 212 -7.95 2.97 10.40
C PHE A 212 -8.17 1.51 10.77
N HIS A 213 -9.05 1.26 11.74
CA HIS A 213 -9.31 -0.12 12.19
C HIS A 213 -10.02 -0.96 11.11
N GLN A 214 -10.83 -0.34 10.24
CA GLN A 214 -11.43 -1.00 9.09
C GLN A 214 -10.38 -1.44 8.06
N LEU A 215 -9.33 -0.65 7.85
CA LEU A 215 -8.19 -1.07 7.02
C LEU A 215 -7.37 -2.18 7.70
N ALA A 216 -7.10 -2.06 9.00
CA ALA A 216 -6.38 -3.09 9.76
C ALA A 216 -7.13 -4.43 9.79
N ALA A 217 -8.46 -4.42 9.71
CA ALA A 217 -9.27 -5.64 9.65
C ALA A 217 -9.03 -6.52 8.41
N PHE A 218 -8.25 -6.06 7.41
CA PHE A 218 -7.79 -6.90 6.30
C PHE A 218 -6.64 -7.85 6.67
N PHE A 219 -5.89 -7.59 7.74
CA PHE A 219 -4.66 -8.32 8.10
C PHE A 219 -4.67 -9.19 9.38
N PRO A 220 -5.77 -9.39 10.15
CA PRO A 220 -5.68 -10.04 11.46
C PRO A 220 -5.27 -11.52 11.40
N ARG A 221 -5.22 -12.12 10.22
CA ARG A 221 -4.88 -13.54 10.01
C ARG A 221 -3.47 -13.76 9.46
N VAL A 222 -2.73 -12.69 9.18
CA VAL A 222 -1.30 -12.78 8.83
C VAL A 222 -0.50 -13.17 10.07
N ARG A 223 0.39 -14.16 9.93
CA ARG A 223 1.32 -14.56 11.00
C ARG A 223 2.73 -14.69 10.47
N VAL A 224 3.66 -14.06 11.18
CA VAL A 224 5.10 -14.34 11.05
C VAL A 224 5.48 -15.31 12.15
N ARG A 225 6.03 -16.47 11.79
CA ARG A 225 6.49 -17.48 12.77
C ARG A 225 7.80 -18.13 12.35
N PRO A 226 8.60 -18.64 13.30
CA PRO A 226 9.77 -19.45 12.96
C PRO A 226 9.36 -20.72 12.19
N LYS A 227 10.09 -21.02 11.10
CA LYS A 227 9.95 -22.28 10.36
C LYS A 227 10.54 -23.42 11.20
N ARG A 228 9.83 -24.55 11.31
CA ARG A 228 10.15 -25.65 12.25
C ARG A 228 11.06 -26.74 11.65
N ASP A 229 11.84 -26.40 10.62
CA ASP A 229 12.67 -27.35 9.88
C ASP A 229 14.15 -27.30 10.32
N ALA A 230 14.95 -28.27 9.88
CA ALA A 230 16.37 -28.43 10.25
C ALA A 230 17.32 -27.35 9.68
N THR A 231 16.81 -26.41 8.86
CA THR A 231 17.57 -25.28 8.31
C THR A 231 17.80 -24.19 9.37
N PRO A 232 18.89 -23.40 9.27
CA PRO A 232 19.18 -22.36 10.25
C PRO A 232 18.00 -21.36 10.34
N ARG A 233 17.56 -21.12 11.58
CA ARG A 233 16.47 -20.20 12.03
C ARG A 233 15.91 -19.30 10.92
N SER A 234 14.93 -19.81 10.15
CA SER A 234 14.14 -19.01 9.20
C SER A 234 12.75 -18.65 9.77
N PHE A 235 12.08 -17.72 9.11
CA PHE A 235 10.69 -17.33 9.38
C PHE A 235 9.83 -17.56 8.15
N GLU A 236 8.54 -17.77 8.37
CA GLU A 236 7.54 -17.86 7.31
C GLU A 236 6.37 -16.93 7.61
N VAL A 237 5.83 -16.34 6.55
CA VAL A 237 4.54 -15.65 6.55
C VAL A 237 3.46 -16.68 6.22
N VAL A 238 2.51 -16.88 7.14
CA VAL A 238 1.43 -17.86 6.98
C VAL A 238 0.07 -17.26 7.27
N SER A 239 -0.94 -17.85 6.65
CA SER A 239 -2.35 -17.55 6.89
C SER A 239 -2.90 -18.37 8.05
N GLN A 240 -3.51 -17.70 9.03
CA GLN A 240 -4.22 -18.31 10.14
C GLN A 240 -5.72 -18.04 10.02
N ASP A 241 -6.41 -18.85 9.22
CA ASP A 241 -7.86 -18.78 9.12
C ASP A 241 -8.56 -19.37 10.34
N ALA A 242 -9.74 -18.82 10.66
CA ALA A 242 -10.63 -19.45 11.61
C ALA A 242 -11.01 -20.82 11.07
N SER A 243 -10.78 -21.89 11.83
CA SER A 243 -11.25 -23.21 11.40
C SER A 243 -12.76 -23.13 11.13
N ARG A 244 -13.24 -23.57 9.96
CA ARG A 244 -14.70 -23.65 9.65
C ARG A 244 -15.49 -24.38 10.73
N ARG A 245 -14.82 -25.20 11.56
CA ARG A 245 -15.29 -25.68 12.87
C ARG A 245 -15.13 -24.60 13.94
N GLY A 246 -15.80 -23.46 13.79
CA GLY A 246 -15.90 -22.51 14.89
C GLY A 246 -16.46 -23.24 16.11
N ARG A 247 -15.72 -23.20 17.24
CA ARG A 247 -16.25 -23.62 18.53
C ARG A 247 -17.40 -22.64 18.81
N ARG A 248 -18.63 -23.00 18.42
CA ARG A 248 -19.83 -22.20 18.69
C ARG A 248 -19.82 -21.83 20.17
N SER A 249 -19.91 -20.54 20.48
CA SER A 249 -20.23 -20.11 21.84
C SER A 249 -21.45 -20.91 22.31
N PRO A 250 -21.44 -21.48 23.52
CA PRO A 250 -22.56 -22.30 23.97
C PRO A 250 -23.85 -21.47 23.90
N SER A 251 -24.93 -22.05 23.39
CA SER A 251 -26.22 -21.35 23.32
C SER A 251 -26.69 -20.94 24.73
N PRO A 252 -27.59 -19.94 24.89
CA PRO A 252 -28.15 -19.58 26.19
C PRO A 252 -28.75 -20.78 26.95
N GLN A 253 -29.34 -21.73 26.22
CA GLN A 253 -29.84 -22.99 26.75
C GLN A 253 -28.72 -23.90 27.27
N ALA A 254 -27.62 -24.02 26.54
CA ALA A 254 -26.43 -24.79 26.97
C ALA A 254 -25.75 -24.15 28.19
N LEU A 255 -25.66 -22.82 28.24
CA LEU A 255 -25.17 -22.09 29.41
C LEU A 255 -26.08 -22.29 30.62
N GLY A 256 -27.41 -22.28 30.43
CA GLY A 256 -28.36 -22.55 31.51
C GLY A 256 -28.31 -24.00 32.02
N LEU A 257 -28.01 -24.98 31.16
CA LEU A 257 -27.74 -26.36 31.58
C LEU A 257 -26.43 -26.47 32.35
N MET A 258 -25.39 -25.75 31.93
CA MET A 258 -24.10 -25.72 32.62
C MET A 258 -24.22 -25.05 33.99
N PHE A 259 -24.95 -23.93 34.08
CA PHE A 259 -25.24 -23.22 35.32
C PHE A 259 -25.89 -24.14 36.35
N ARG A 260 -26.98 -24.81 35.97
CA ARG A 260 -27.70 -25.76 36.85
C ARG A 260 -26.89 -26.98 37.28
N ARG A 261 -25.82 -27.34 36.56
CA ARG A 261 -24.91 -28.42 36.97
C ARG A 261 -23.89 -27.96 38.00
N LEU A 262 -23.54 -26.68 37.97
CA LEU A 262 -22.54 -26.08 38.85
C LEU A 262 -23.18 -25.56 40.14
N ASP A 263 -24.40 -25.03 40.06
CA ASP A 263 -25.24 -24.60 41.17
C ASP A 263 -25.72 -25.84 41.95
N ARG A 264 -24.94 -26.23 42.95
CA ARG A 264 -25.13 -27.48 43.70
C ARG A 264 -26.23 -27.31 44.73
N ASN A 265 -26.32 -26.14 45.35
CA ASN A 265 -27.30 -25.84 46.39
C ASN A 265 -28.66 -25.35 45.82
N ARG A 266 -28.72 -25.08 44.50
CA ARG A 266 -29.92 -24.64 43.76
C ARG A 266 -30.49 -23.31 44.24
N ASP A 267 -29.62 -22.43 44.74
CA ASP A 267 -30.02 -21.09 45.17
C ASP A 267 -30.08 -20.09 44.00
N GLY A 268 -29.72 -20.53 42.79
CA GLY A 268 -29.75 -19.71 41.58
C GLY A 268 -28.51 -18.81 41.43
N LYS A 269 -27.45 -19.06 42.21
CA LYS A 269 -26.24 -18.24 42.28
C LYS A 269 -25.00 -19.12 42.36
N LEU A 270 -24.09 -18.95 41.41
CA LEU A 270 -22.80 -19.64 41.47
C LEU A 270 -21.85 -18.92 42.42
N VAL A 271 -21.29 -19.67 43.37
CA VAL A 271 -20.21 -19.19 44.25
C VAL A 271 -18.92 -19.99 44.09
N LYS A 272 -17.80 -19.46 44.59
CA LYS A 272 -16.46 -20.02 44.37
C LYS A 272 -16.31 -21.48 44.83
N SER A 273 -16.94 -21.83 45.95
CA SER A 273 -16.95 -23.20 46.49
C SER A 273 -17.64 -24.18 45.55
N GLU A 274 -18.68 -23.77 44.85
CA GLU A 274 -19.46 -24.64 43.98
C GLU A 274 -18.74 -24.98 42.68
N VAL A 275 -17.97 -24.02 42.15
CA VAL A 275 -17.20 -24.22 40.92
C VAL A 275 -15.81 -24.79 41.15
N ALA A 276 -15.40 -25.02 42.40
CA ALA A 276 -14.05 -25.42 42.79
C ALA A 276 -13.55 -26.69 42.08
N ASP A 277 -14.46 -27.64 41.82
CA ASP A 277 -14.16 -28.92 41.15
C ASP A 277 -14.33 -28.85 39.62
N SER A 278 -14.59 -27.66 39.07
CA SER A 278 -14.89 -27.47 37.65
C SER A 278 -13.71 -26.86 36.89
N ARG A 279 -13.81 -26.90 35.55
CA ARG A 279 -12.88 -26.19 34.66
C ARG A 279 -12.87 -24.67 34.87
N LEU A 280 -13.89 -24.12 35.53
CA LEU A 280 -14.03 -22.68 35.79
C LEU A 280 -13.32 -22.23 37.08
N ALA A 281 -12.93 -23.14 37.99
CA ALA A 281 -12.35 -22.81 39.29
C ALA A 281 -11.21 -21.79 39.20
N ARG A 282 -10.27 -22.00 38.27
CA ARG A 282 -9.09 -21.14 38.05
C ARG A 282 -9.40 -19.75 37.49
N SER A 283 -10.58 -19.56 36.91
CA SER A 283 -10.99 -18.28 36.29
C SER A 283 -12.18 -17.64 36.98
N PHE A 284 -12.74 -18.27 38.02
CA PHE A 284 -13.98 -17.84 38.63
C PHE A 284 -13.87 -16.47 39.32
N ASP A 285 -12.76 -16.20 40.01
CA ASP A 285 -12.51 -14.89 40.63
C ASP A 285 -12.53 -13.75 39.58
N ARG A 286 -12.03 -14.02 38.36
CA ARG A 286 -12.09 -13.07 37.24
C ARG A 286 -13.49 -12.92 36.67
N PHE A 287 -14.31 -13.96 36.74
CA PHE A 287 -15.71 -13.89 36.31
C PHE A 287 -16.55 -13.10 37.31
N LEU A 288 -16.34 -13.30 38.62
CA LEU A 288 -16.96 -12.48 39.66
C LEU A 288 -16.62 -11.00 39.47
N GLN A 289 -15.34 -10.65 39.35
CA GLN A 289 -14.91 -9.25 39.13
C GLN A 289 -15.52 -8.57 37.91
N ARG A 290 -15.95 -9.32 36.89
CA ARG A 290 -16.47 -8.79 35.62
C ARG A 290 -17.97 -8.92 35.45
N GLY A 291 -18.59 -9.88 36.13
CA GLY A 291 -19.97 -10.29 35.89
C GLY A 291 -20.90 -10.09 37.08
N ASP A 292 -20.38 -9.94 38.28
CA ASP A 292 -21.16 -9.67 39.50
C ASP A 292 -21.58 -8.18 39.50
N ALA A 293 -22.75 -7.91 38.92
CA ALA A 293 -23.25 -6.55 38.72
C ALA A 293 -23.86 -5.99 40.01
N ASP A 294 -24.40 -6.85 40.86
CA ASP A 294 -25.02 -6.48 42.14
C ASP A 294 -24.06 -6.60 43.35
N LYS A 295 -22.83 -7.06 43.12
CA LYS A 295 -21.72 -7.18 44.09
C LYS A 295 -22.06 -8.10 45.26
N ASP A 296 -22.83 -9.14 45.00
CA ASP A 296 -23.32 -10.06 46.00
C ASP A 296 -22.34 -11.23 46.29
N GLY A 297 -21.22 -11.28 45.58
CA GLY A 297 -20.18 -12.30 45.75
C GLY A 297 -20.47 -13.62 45.01
N GLY A 298 -21.45 -13.65 44.11
CA GLY A 298 -21.72 -14.77 43.21
C GLY A 298 -22.13 -14.32 41.81
N LEU A 299 -22.56 -15.27 40.99
CA LEU A 299 -23.06 -14.99 39.64
C LEU A 299 -24.45 -15.59 39.49
N SER A 300 -25.44 -14.76 39.23
CA SER A 300 -26.78 -15.21 38.80
C SER A 300 -26.73 -15.81 37.40
N LEU A 301 -27.77 -16.56 37.01
CA LEU A 301 -27.86 -17.11 35.65
C LEU A 301 -27.81 -16.01 34.57
N LYS A 302 -28.41 -14.85 34.82
CA LYS A 302 -28.42 -13.72 33.88
C LYS A 302 -27.03 -13.11 33.70
N GLU A 303 -26.28 -12.98 34.79
CA GLU A 303 -24.90 -12.50 34.78
C GLU A 303 -23.97 -13.52 34.13
N PHE A 304 -24.13 -14.80 34.47
CA PHE A 304 -23.37 -15.90 33.88
C PHE A 304 -23.59 -16.03 32.37
N GLN A 305 -24.80 -15.75 31.87
CA GLN A 305 -25.09 -15.72 30.42
C GLN A 305 -24.54 -14.48 29.71
N LYS A 306 -24.36 -13.37 30.42
CA LYS A 306 -23.75 -12.14 29.91
C LYS A 306 -22.22 -12.17 29.96
N LEU A 307 -21.63 -13.10 30.72
CA LEU A 307 -20.18 -13.27 30.75
C LEU A 307 -19.66 -13.61 29.34
N PRO A 308 -18.62 -12.91 28.86
CA PRO A 308 -17.97 -13.31 27.63
C PRO A 308 -17.40 -14.73 27.80
N PRO A 309 -17.46 -15.60 26.77
CA PRO A 309 -16.85 -16.92 26.84
C PRO A 309 -15.39 -16.79 27.30
N PRO A 310 -14.84 -17.76 28.07
CA PRO A 310 -13.50 -17.67 28.64
C PRO A 310 -12.52 -17.17 27.58
N GLY A 311 -12.20 -15.88 27.69
CA GLY A 311 -11.38 -15.19 26.73
C GLY A 311 -10.01 -15.83 26.80
N ASN A 312 -9.59 -16.45 25.71
CA ASN A 312 -8.17 -16.59 25.49
C ASN A 312 -7.68 -15.15 25.30
N ASN A 313 -7.24 -14.48 26.39
CA ASN A 313 -6.60 -13.16 26.32
C ASN A 313 -5.32 -13.19 25.47
N ASN A 314 -4.98 -14.34 24.90
CA ASN A 314 -3.98 -14.51 23.87
C ASN A 314 -4.48 -13.87 22.56
N ARG A 315 -4.49 -12.52 22.51
CA ARG A 315 -4.78 -11.69 21.32
C ARG A 315 -3.99 -12.19 20.08
N ARG A 316 -2.84 -12.85 20.30
CA ARG A 316 -2.01 -13.52 19.28
C ARG A 316 -2.73 -14.56 18.41
N ASN A 317 -3.84 -15.14 18.85
CA ASN A 317 -4.58 -16.17 18.10
C ASN A 317 -5.91 -15.68 17.53
N ASP A 318 -6.18 -14.38 17.60
CA ASP A 318 -7.42 -13.81 17.07
C ASP A 318 -7.35 -13.75 15.54
N THR A 319 -8.37 -14.30 14.89
CA THR A 319 -8.49 -14.31 13.42
C THR A 319 -9.31 -13.14 12.88
N GLU A 320 -9.78 -12.27 13.76
CA GLU A 320 -10.51 -11.05 13.45
C GLU A 320 -9.91 -9.87 14.22
N HIS A 321 -10.08 -8.67 13.67
CA HIS A 321 -9.52 -7.44 14.24
C HIS A 321 -10.51 -6.78 15.19
N TYR A 322 -10.00 -6.25 16.30
CA TYR A 322 -10.80 -5.56 17.31
C TYR A 322 -10.24 -4.16 17.52
N MET A 323 -11.12 -3.14 17.48
CA MET A 323 -10.77 -1.77 17.81
C MET A 323 -10.82 -1.60 19.33
N PRO A 324 -9.70 -1.21 19.99
CA PRO A 324 -9.69 -1.00 21.43
C PRO A 324 -10.72 0.03 21.88
N ASN A 325 -11.42 -0.24 22.99
CA ASN A 325 -12.19 0.79 23.67
C ASN A 325 -11.22 1.65 24.50
N LEU A 326 -11.24 2.98 24.31
CA LEU A 326 -10.34 3.90 25.01
C LEU A 326 -10.73 4.08 26.48
N ASP A 327 -12.02 3.96 26.79
CA ASP A 327 -12.54 4.05 28.17
C ASP A 327 -12.33 2.74 28.95
N GLU A 328 -12.24 1.62 28.22
CA GLU A 328 -12.04 0.28 28.78
C GLU A 328 -10.86 -0.45 28.13
N PRO A 329 -9.60 -0.01 28.36
CA PRO A 329 -8.43 -0.60 27.70
C PRO A 329 -8.17 -2.07 28.08
N GLY A 330 -8.74 -2.54 29.19
CA GLY A 330 -8.71 -3.93 29.62
C GLY A 330 -9.69 -4.86 28.88
N ASN A 331 -10.61 -4.28 28.10
CA ASN A 331 -11.55 -5.01 27.25
C ASN A 331 -10.89 -5.36 25.89
N ARG A 332 -11.45 -6.35 25.19
CA ARG A 332 -11.00 -6.74 23.85
C ARG A 332 -11.31 -5.65 22.81
N GLY A 333 -12.33 -4.84 23.07
CA GLY A 333 -12.86 -3.86 22.13
C GLY A 333 -13.87 -4.46 21.15
N ASP A 334 -14.28 -3.66 20.17
CA ASP A 334 -15.33 -4.02 19.20
C ASP A 334 -14.73 -4.71 17.98
N ALA A 335 -15.36 -5.80 17.54
CA ALA A 335 -14.96 -6.48 16.30
C ALA A 335 -15.21 -5.57 15.09
N ILE A 336 -14.17 -5.31 14.30
CA ILE A 336 -14.24 -4.44 13.14
C ILE A 336 -14.26 -5.25 11.85
N ARG A 337 -15.18 -4.88 10.95
CA ARG A 337 -15.25 -5.47 9.61
C ARG A 337 -14.26 -4.80 8.65
N PRO A 338 -13.67 -5.53 7.70
CA PRO A 338 -12.76 -4.95 6.72
C PRO A 338 -13.51 -4.02 5.77
N VAL A 339 -13.10 -2.74 5.74
CA VAL A 339 -13.60 -1.74 4.80
C VAL A 339 -12.43 -0.89 4.31
N PHE A 340 -12.31 -0.76 2.99
CA PHE A 340 -11.28 0.08 2.39
C PHE A 340 -11.72 1.54 2.48
N PHE A 341 -11.00 2.32 3.29
CA PHE A 341 -11.43 3.66 3.70
C PHE A 341 -11.57 4.66 2.53
N ALA A 342 -10.78 4.52 1.46
CA ALA A 342 -10.75 5.50 0.37
C ALA A 342 -11.94 5.40 -0.58
N THR A 343 -12.52 4.21 -0.78
CA THR A 343 -13.66 3.99 -1.70
C THR A 343 -14.86 3.33 -1.03
N GLY A 344 -14.77 2.97 0.25
CA GLY A 344 -15.82 2.29 1.01
C GLY A 344 -16.02 0.81 0.64
N GLY A 345 -15.10 0.22 -0.12
CA GLY A 345 -15.16 -1.19 -0.53
C GLY A 345 -15.16 -2.13 0.67
N ARG A 346 -16.19 -2.99 0.79
CA ARG A 346 -16.38 -3.89 1.93
C ARG A 346 -15.96 -5.31 1.58
N ALA A 347 -15.33 -5.99 2.52
CA ALA A 347 -15.10 -7.43 2.39
C ALA A 347 -16.38 -8.22 2.59
N ALA A 348 -16.56 -9.25 1.76
CA ALA A 348 -17.60 -10.26 1.98
C ALA A 348 -17.32 -11.03 3.28
N GLU A 349 -18.38 -11.54 3.91
CA GLU A 349 -18.23 -12.38 5.07
C GLU A 349 -17.66 -13.75 4.68
N GLY A 350 -16.82 -14.34 5.55
CA GLY A 350 -16.35 -15.71 5.38
C GLY A 350 -15.16 -15.91 4.45
N LEU A 351 -14.61 -14.86 3.85
CA LEU A 351 -13.36 -14.93 3.08
C LEU A 351 -12.23 -15.48 3.94
N ASP A 352 -11.36 -16.30 3.34
CA ASP A 352 -10.08 -16.65 3.93
C ASP A 352 -9.11 -15.46 3.92
N ASP A 353 -7.97 -15.61 4.56
CA ASP A 353 -6.96 -14.57 4.72
C ASP A 353 -6.36 -14.11 3.40
N VAL A 354 -6.06 -15.04 2.48
CA VAL A 354 -5.48 -14.71 1.17
C VAL A 354 -6.51 -14.01 0.30
N GLU A 355 -7.75 -14.51 0.26
CA GLU A 355 -8.88 -13.85 -0.41
C GLU A 355 -9.15 -12.45 0.13
N ARG A 356 -9.07 -12.26 1.45
CA ARG A 356 -9.24 -10.96 2.11
C ARG A 356 -8.14 -9.99 1.69
N ARG A 357 -6.87 -10.40 1.68
CA ARG A 357 -5.76 -9.55 1.23
C ARG A 357 -5.77 -9.32 -0.28
N GLN A 358 -6.23 -10.28 -1.07
CA GLN A 358 -6.43 -10.12 -2.51
C GLN A 358 -7.51 -9.06 -2.79
N LEU A 359 -8.60 -9.06 -2.03
CA LEU A 359 -9.62 -8.03 -2.15
C LEU A 359 -9.06 -6.64 -1.76
N LEU A 360 -8.24 -6.56 -0.72
CA LEU A 360 -7.54 -5.32 -0.38
C LEU A 360 -6.63 -4.87 -1.52
N ALA A 361 -5.80 -5.76 -2.07
CA ALA A 361 -4.94 -5.46 -3.19
C ALA A 361 -5.74 -4.89 -4.37
N ASN A 362 -6.85 -5.54 -4.74
CA ASN A 362 -7.75 -5.07 -5.80
C ASN A 362 -8.33 -3.67 -5.51
N HIS A 363 -8.62 -3.35 -4.25
CA HIS A 363 -9.09 -2.02 -3.86
C HIS A 363 -7.98 -0.97 -3.90
N VAL A 364 -6.80 -1.32 -3.40
CA VAL A 364 -5.61 -0.46 -3.43
C VAL A 364 -5.22 -0.15 -4.86
N THR A 365 -5.13 -1.14 -5.74
CA THR A 365 -4.63 -1.00 -7.11
C THR A 365 -5.71 -0.68 -8.13
N SER A 366 -6.96 -0.45 -7.70
CA SER A 366 -8.05 -0.13 -8.63
C SER A 366 -7.77 1.19 -9.37
N THR A 367 -8.08 1.22 -10.66
CA THR A 367 -8.09 2.47 -11.47
C THR A 367 -9.08 3.52 -10.93
N ARG A 368 -10.07 3.11 -10.14
CA ARG A 368 -10.99 4.02 -9.43
C ARG A 368 -10.40 4.62 -8.15
N ASN A 369 -9.31 4.05 -7.64
CA ASN A 369 -8.59 4.57 -6.49
C ASN A 369 -7.50 5.55 -6.94
N ARG A 370 -7.84 6.85 -6.98
CA ARG A 370 -6.90 7.91 -7.39
C ARG A 370 -5.61 7.95 -6.56
N TRP A 371 -5.64 7.48 -5.31
CA TRP A 371 -4.49 7.59 -4.40
C TRP A 371 -3.33 6.68 -4.79
N PHE A 372 -3.62 5.57 -5.45
CA PHE A 372 -2.60 4.61 -5.88
C PHE A 372 -1.62 5.22 -6.89
N ALA A 373 -2.16 5.79 -7.97
CA ALA A 373 -1.36 6.48 -8.98
C ALA A 373 -0.67 7.72 -8.37
N ARG A 374 -1.40 8.51 -7.58
CA ARG A 374 -0.86 9.71 -6.92
C ARG A 374 0.34 9.41 -6.04
N ALA A 375 0.30 8.33 -5.25
CA ALA A 375 1.38 7.95 -4.36
C ALA A 375 2.67 7.65 -5.12
N TYR A 376 2.57 6.83 -6.17
CA TYR A 376 3.73 6.47 -6.98
C TYR A 376 4.26 7.68 -7.76
N VAL A 377 3.38 8.44 -8.43
CA VAL A 377 3.76 9.61 -9.24
C VAL A 377 4.40 10.70 -8.37
N ASN A 378 3.79 11.08 -7.25
CA ASN A 378 4.36 12.08 -6.34
C ASN A 378 5.70 11.62 -5.79
N ARG A 379 5.83 10.33 -5.47
CA ARG A 379 7.06 9.77 -4.95
C ARG A 379 8.18 9.78 -5.98
N THR A 380 7.93 9.29 -7.18
CA THR A 380 8.91 9.26 -8.28
C THR A 380 9.33 10.68 -8.66
N TRP A 381 8.38 11.60 -8.79
CA TRP A 381 8.66 13.00 -9.09
C TRP A 381 9.53 13.64 -8.01
N SER A 382 9.17 13.48 -6.73
CA SER A 382 9.94 13.98 -5.58
C SER A 382 11.37 13.47 -5.56
N VAL A 383 11.59 12.18 -5.85
CA VAL A 383 12.93 11.58 -5.86
C VAL A 383 13.80 12.16 -6.97
N LEU A 384 13.22 12.42 -8.15
CA LEU A 384 13.94 12.91 -9.33
C LEU A 384 14.17 14.42 -9.32
N LEU A 385 13.23 15.20 -8.79
CA LEU A 385 13.32 16.67 -8.77
C LEU A 385 13.71 17.26 -7.42
N GLY A 386 13.75 16.45 -6.36
CA GLY A 386 14.03 16.92 -4.99
C GLY A 386 12.85 17.63 -4.30
N GLU A 387 11.70 17.72 -4.96
CA GLU A 387 10.45 18.31 -4.46
C GLU A 387 9.26 17.64 -5.14
N GLY A 388 8.17 17.42 -4.40
CA GLY A 388 6.94 16.78 -4.87
C GLY A 388 5.79 17.74 -5.16
N PHE A 389 4.72 17.23 -5.78
CA PHE A 389 3.45 17.95 -5.88
C PHE A 389 2.78 18.14 -4.52
N SER A 390 2.96 17.17 -3.62
CA SER A 390 2.54 17.21 -2.22
C SER A 390 3.71 16.81 -1.34
N MET A 391 3.97 17.58 -0.29
CA MET A 391 5.03 17.32 0.69
C MET A 391 4.46 17.40 2.12
N PRO A 392 4.84 16.49 3.04
CA PRO A 392 5.75 15.34 2.84
C PRO A 392 5.28 14.31 1.81
N ILE A 393 6.23 13.64 1.16
CA ILE A 393 6.02 12.70 0.03
C ILE A 393 4.99 11.59 0.31
N ASP A 394 4.84 11.21 1.58
CA ASP A 394 3.97 10.14 2.06
C ASP A 394 2.82 10.63 2.96
N ASP A 395 2.62 11.94 3.06
CA ASP A 395 1.52 12.58 3.79
C ASP A 395 0.70 13.46 2.85
N MET A 396 0.12 12.80 1.86
CA MET A 396 -0.97 13.32 1.07
C MET A 396 -2.29 13.05 1.78
N GLY A 397 -3.33 13.75 1.34
CA GLY A 397 -4.68 13.46 1.79
C GLY A 397 -5.68 14.42 1.18
N PRO A 398 -6.97 14.22 1.44
CA PRO A 398 -8.04 15.07 0.97
C PRO A 398 -7.89 16.54 1.39
N GLU A 399 -7.34 16.78 2.59
CA GLU A 399 -7.17 18.11 3.16
C GLU A 399 -5.75 18.68 2.90
N ARG A 400 -5.01 18.14 1.93
CA ARG A 400 -3.64 18.56 1.60
C ARG A 400 -3.66 19.30 0.27
N GLU A 401 -2.99 20.44 0.24
CA GLU A 401 -2.80 21.18 -0.99
C GLU A 401 -1.80 20.46 -1.91
N VAL A 402 -2.04 20.59 -3.20
CA VAL A 402 -1.22 20.01 -4.26
C VAL A 402 -0.78 21.14 -5.17
N THR A 403 0.53 21.25 -5.41
CA THR A 403 1.09 22.17 -6.39
C THR A 403 0.91 21.61 -7.79
N HIS A 404 0.74 22.48 -8.80
CA HIS A 404 0.55 22.09 -10.20
C HIS A 404 -0.47 20.94 -10.40
N PRO A 405 -1.73 21.08 -9.93
CA PRO A 405 -2.70 19.98 -9.92
C PRO A 405 -3.00 19.44 -11.33
N GLN A 406 -2.93 20.29 -12.37
CA GLN A 406 -3.12 19.85 -13.75
C GLN A 406 -2.00 18.92 -14.23
N VAL A 407 -0.75 19.24 -13.88
CA VAL A 407 0.43 18.41 -14.17
C VAL A 407 0.31 17.08 -13.42
N PHE A 408 -0.02 17.13 -12.13
CA PHE A 408 -0.13 15.93 -11.32
C PHE A 408 -1.24 15.00 -11.82
N ASP A 409 -2.42 15.55 -12.14
CA ASP A 409 -3.52 14.76 -12.68
C ASP A 409 -3.24 14.26 -14.11
N LEU A 410 -2.47 14.97 -14.93
CA LEU A 410 -1.98 14.47 -16.23
C LEU A 410 -1.08 13.25 -16.05
N LEU A 411 -0.05 13.33 -15.21
CA LEU A 411 0.87 12.22 -14.94
C LEU A 411 0.15 11.03 -14.30
N CYS A 412 -0.78 11.26 -13.37
CA CYS A 412 -1.56 10.19 -12.74
C CYS A 412 -2.48 9.47 -13.73
N ARG A 413 -3.09 10.21 -14.66
CA ARG A 413 -3.91 9.61 -15.72
C ARG A 413 -3.05 8.78 -16.66
N ASP A 414 -1.94 9.31 -17.18
CA ASP A 414 -1.02 8.57 -18.05
C ASP A 414 -0.47 7.31 -17.37
N PHE A 415 -0.10 7.40 -16.09
CA PHE A 415 0.35 6.24 -15.31
C PHE A 415 -0.75 5.20 -15.11
N THR A 416 -2.01 5.62 -14.95
CA THR A 416 -3.15 4.69 -14.83
C THR A 416 -3.49 4.05 -16.18
N ASP A 417 -3.55 4.85 -17.25
CA ASP A 417 -3.93 4.43 -18.61
C ASP A 417 -2.88 3.53 -19.26
N SER A 418 -1.61 3.69 -18.89
CA SER A 418 -0.52 2.80 -19.29
C SER A 418 -0.49 1.47 -18.53
N GLY A 419 -1.45 1.22 -17.63
CA GLY A 419 -1.46 0.03 -16.80
C GLY A 419 -0.36 0.02 -15.75
N TYR A 420 -0.05 1.20 -15.18
CA TYR A 420 0.98 1.38 -14.15
C TYR A 420 2.40 1.02 -14.61
N ASP A 421 2.73 1.38 -15.86
CA ASP A 421 4.09 1.23 -16.41
C ASP A 421 5.06 2.22 -15.74
N THR A 422 5.91 1.67 -14.89
CA THR A 422 6.89 2.44 -14.14
C THR A 422 7.95 3.07 -15.04
N ARG A 423 8.41 2.37 -16.08
CA ARG A 423 9.47 2.82 -16.98
C ARG A 423 8.99 3.99 -17.82
N ARG A 424 7.75 3.92 -18.30
CA ARG A 424 7.09 5.02 -19.00
C ARG A 424 7.08 6.28 -18.14
N LEU A 425 6.71 6.18 -16.86
CA LEU A 425 6.70 7.34 -15.96
C LEU A 425 8.10 7.95 -15.81
N PHE A 426 9.13 7.14 -15.58
CA PHE A 426 10.52 7.61 -15.50
C PHE A 426 10.97 8.29 -16.81
N GLU A 427 10.61 7.71 -17.97
CA GLU A 427 10.92 8.29 -19.28
C GLU A 427 10.26 9.66 -19.47
N ILE A 428 8.98 9.78 -19.10
CA ILE A 428 8.24 11.04 -19.19
C ILE A 428 8.86 12.11 -18.31
N ILE A 429 9.12 11.80 -17.04
CA ILE A 429 9.66 12.78 -16.08
C ILE A 429 11.06 13.20 -16.51
N ALA A 430 11.95 12.26 -16.83
CA ALA A 430 13.31 12.59 -17.27
C ALA A 430 13.36 13.32 -18.63
N GLY A 431 12.32 13.15 -19.45
CA GLY A 431 12.11 13.87 -20.70
C GLY A 431 11.66 15.32 -20.54
N THR A 432 11.18 15.74 -19.38
CA THR A 432 10.73 17.13 -19.14
C THR A 432 11.90 18.12 -19.08
N ARG A 433 11.65 19.36 -19.50
CA ARG A 433 12.53 20.49 -19.18
C ARG A 433 12.64 20.66 -17.67
N ALA A 434 11.55 20.47 -16.91
CA ALA A 434 11.57 20.55 -15.45
C ALA A 434 12.69 19.70 -14.81
N TYR A 435 12.80 18.42 -15.20
CA TYR A 435 13.88 17.54 -14.76
C TYR A 435 15.25 17.96 -15.29
N GLN A 436 15.31 18.49 -16.50
CA GLN A 436 16.56 18.87 -17.18
C GLN A 436 17.11 20.25 -16.79
N ARG A 437 16.41 21.03 -15.96
CA ARG A 437 16.85 22.34 -15.46
C ARG A 437 18.06 22.21 -14.54
N GLN A 438 18.85 23.27 -14.41
CA GLN A 438 19.92 23.36 -13.41
C GLN A 438 19.36 23.17 -11.99
N ILE A 439 20.17 22.58 -11.12
CA ILE A 439 19.85 22.53 -9.68
C ILE A 439 20.06 23.93 -9.11
N ARG A 440 19.03 24.48 -8.47
CA ARG A 440 19.13 25.73 -7.71
C ARG A 440 18.35 25.57 -6.40
N PRO A 441 18.99 25.78 -5.24
CA PRO A 441 18.27 25.86 -3.98
C PRO A 441 17.20 26.95 -4.08
N ARG A 442 15.99 26.67 -3.60
CA ARG A 442 14.99 27.73 -3.42
C ARG A 442 15.45 28.67 -2.32
N ASP A 443 15.55 29.96 -2.63
CA ASP A 443 15.65 30.99 -1.61
C ASP A 443 14.26 31.17 -0.97
N PRO A 444 14.10 30.94 0.34
CA PRO A 444 12.82 31.12 1.01
C PRO A 444 12.35 32.59 1.07
N THR A 445 13.23 33.54 0.75
CA THR A 445 12.93 34.98 0.69
C THR A 445 12.49 35.43 -0.70
N GLU A 446 12.73 34.62 -1.73
CA GLU A 446 12.30 34.92 -3.10
C GLU A 446 11.09 34.05 -3.48
N PRO A 447 10.05 34.61 -4.13
CA PRO A 447 8.92 33.85 -4.64
C PRO A 447 9.35 33.05 -5.88
N THR A 448 10.13 31.98 -5.68
CA THR A 448 10.47 31.04 -6.76
C THR A 448 9.39 29.95 -6.82
N PRO A 449 8.55 29.90 -7.87
CA PRO A 449 7.49 28.91 -7.98
C PRO A 449 8.06 27.48 -8.00
N PRO A 450 7.29 26.47 -7.54
CA PRO A 450 7.68 25.06 -7.63
C PRO A 450 8.10 24.66 -9.04
N PHE A 451 9.08 23.75 -9.11
CA PHE A 451 9.63 23.18 -10.37
C PHE A 451 10.32 24.18 -11.32
N ALA A 452 10.49 25.46 -10.96
CA ALA A 452 11.32 26.40 -11.71
C ALA A 452 12.80 26.00 -11.76
N SER A 453 13.25 25.16 -10.82
CA SER A 453 14.56 24.48 -10.84
C SER A 453 14.40 23.08 -10.24
N ALA A 454 15.34 22.19 -10.55
CA ALA A 454 15.53 20.99 -9.74
C ALA A 454 16.07 21.40 -8.36
N GLN A 455 15.60 20.76 -7.30
CA GLN A 455 16.05 21.01 -5.94
C GLN A 455 17.21 20.09 -5.57
N PRO A 456 18.20 20.58 -4.81
CA PRO A 456 19.29 19.73 -4.34
C PRO A 456 18.75 18.63 -3.41
N SER A 457 19.05 17.38 -3.74
CA SER A 457 18.72 16.21 -2.93
C SER A 457 19.99 15.55 -2.38
N ARG A 458 19.86 14.85 -1.25
CA ARG A 458 20.96 14.04 -0.71
C ARG A 458 21.09 12.74 -1.52
N LEU A 459 22.33 12.35 -1.81
CA LEU A 459 22.58 11.02 -2.35
C LEU A 459 22.18 9.96 -1.32
N ARG A 460 21.55 8.88 -1.81
CA ARG A 460 21.24 7.69 -1.01
C ARG A 460 22.53 6.96 -0.63
N ALA A 461 22.47 6.20 0.46
CA ALA A 461 23.63 5.43 0.94
C ALA A 461 24.19 4.50 -0.15
N ASP A 462 23.33 3.83 -0.94
CA ASP A 462 23.79 2.96 -2.02
C ASP A 462 24.43 3.72 -3.18
N GLN A 463 23.99 4.95 -3.48
CA GLN A 463 24.61 5.79 -4.52
C GLN A 463 26.03 6.18 -4.12
N VAL A 464 26.22 6.54 -2.85
CA VAL A 464 27.55 6.85 -2.30
C VAL A 464 28.42 5.59 -2.29
N TYR A 465 27.88 4.46 -1.83
CA TYR A 465 28.59 3.19 -1.78
C TYR A 465 29.04 2.73 -3.17
N ASN A 466 28.14 2.74 -4.16
CA ASN A 466 28.48 2.35 -5.54
C ASN A 466 29.52 3.28 -6.16
N ALA A 467 29.42 4.59 -5.92
CA ALA A 467 30.42 5.55 -6.40
C ALA A 467 31.80 5.30 -5.78
N LEU A 468 31.87 4.89 -4.51
CA LEU A 468 33.13 4.51 -3.86
C LEU A 468 33.71 3.22 -4.45
N LEU A 469 32.89 2.20 -4.65
CA LEU A 469 33.34 0.94 -5.29
C LEU A 469 33.88 1.17 -6.71
N GLU A 470 33.20 2.01 -7.50
CA GLU A 470 33.63 2.31 -8.87
C GLU A 470 35.01 3.00 -8.91
N VAL A 471 35.31 3.84 -7.91
CA VAL A 471 36.60 4.55 -7.81
C VAL A 471 37.70 3.66 -7.23
N LEU A 472 37.38 2.78 -6.28
CA LEU A 472 38.38 1.99 -5.54
C LEU A 472 38.74 0.66 -6.21
N GLY A 473 37.90 0.15 -7.12
CA GLY A 473 38.00 -1.22 -7.63
C GLY A 473 37.53 -2.25 -6.61
#